data_AF-A0A7K6MNX0-F1
#
_entry.id   AF-A0A7K6MNX0-F1
#
_cell.length_a   1.000
_cell.length_b   1.000
_cell.length_c   1.000
_cell.angle_alpha   90.00
_cell.angle_beta   90.00
_cell.angle_gamma   90.00
#
_symmetry.space_group_name_H-M   'P 1'
#
loop_
_entity.id
_entity.type
_entity.pdbx_description
1 polymer ?
#
loop_
_entity_poly.entity_id
_entity_poly.type
_entity_poly.pdbx_seq_one_letter_code
_entity_poly.pdbx_strand_id
1 'polypeptide(L)'
;QCAGNVEIYYFGAWEKVCGYLWDMQDAEVVCRQLGCGSPLTTTHSFPSSNSNSYMITEMNCAGYETYLWQCPYNYHYHVCHHGDASVICSGGDAKALARQGAFVLEALATFTLAPSSPDATISLVNGRNRCEGRVEISHSGGRGTVCDDGWDLNDAQVVCRQLGCG
;
A
#
# COMPACT_ATOMS: atom_id res chain seq x y z
N GLN A 1 -16.61 4.46 7.98
CA GLN A 1 -15.34 5.21 7.88
C GLN A 1 -14.25 4.17 7.68
N CYS A 2 -13.64 4.10 6.50
CA CYS A 2 -12.73 3.04 6.10
C CYS A 2 -11.37 3.62 5.64
N ALA A 3 -10.95 4.70 6.29
CA ALA A 3 -9.71 5.42 6.00
C ALA A 3 -9.17 6.06 7.27
N GLY A 4 -7.86 6.01 7.50
CA GLY A 4 -7.20 6.67 8.63
C GLY A 4 -5.89 6.00 9.06
N ASN A 5 -5.32 6.51 10.15
CA ASN A 5 -4.12 5.93 10.78
C ASN A 5 -4.47 4.62 11.48
N VAL A 6 -3.51 3.69 11.47
CA VAL A 6 -3.66 2.35 12.05
C VAL A 6 -3.10 2.34 13.47
N GLU A 7 -3.94 1.93 14.41
CA GLU A 7 -3.59 1.76 15.82
C GLU A 7 -4.07 0.37 16.28
N ILE A 8 -3.27 -0.29 17.13
CA ILE A 8 -3.58 -1.61 17.69
C ILE A 8 -3.84 -1.46 19.18
N TYR A 9 -4.94 -2.03 19.65
CA TYR A 9 -5.22 -2.09 21.09
C TYR A 9 -4.44 -3.24 21.74
N TYR A 10 -3.43 -2.91 22.55
CA TYR A 10 -2.54 -3.87 23.20
C TYR A 10 -2.29 -3.50 24.66
N PHE A 11 -2.32 -4.48 25.57
CA PHE A 11 -2.15 -4.29 27.02
C PHE A 11 -2.93 -3.13 27.68
N GLY A 12 -4.12 -2.82 27.17
CA GLY A 12 -4.99 -1.80 27.75
C GLY A 12 -4.80 -0.38 27.18
N ALA A 13 -3.90 -0.20 26.21
CA ALA A 13 -3.63 1.06 25.54
C ALA A 13 -3.74 0.93 24.01
N TRP A 14 -3.95 2.05 23.33
CA TRP A 14 -3.85 2.14 21.88
C TRP A 14 -2.41 2.45 21.50
N GLU A 15 -1.77 1.49 20.84
CA GLU A 15 -0.40 1.58 20.35
C GLU A 15 -0.40 1.95 18.87
N LYS A 16 0.52 2.84 18.48
CA LYS A 16 0.69 3.27 17.09
C LYS A 16 1.49 2.28 16.28
N VAL A 17 1.19 2.19 14.99
CA VAL A 17 1.95 1.44 14.01
C VAL A 17 2.84 2.39 13.20
N CYS A 18 4.12 2.09 13.12
CA CYS A 18 5.09 2.86 12.34
C CYS A 18 4.94 2.52 10.85
N GLY A 19 5.06 3.53 9.98
CA GLY A 19 5.03 3.36 8.53
C GLY A 19 6.26 2.67 7.94
N TYR A 20 7.26 2.31 8.76
CA TYR A 20 8.44 1.59 8.31
C TYR A 20 8.07 0.17 7.91
N LEU A 21 8.30 -0.17 6.62
CA LEU A 21 7.91 -1.42 5.96
C LEU A 21 6.38 -1.66 5.89
N TRP A 22 5.56 -0.64 6.14
CA TRP A 22 4.11 -0.75 6.01
C TRP A 22 3.69 -0.84 4.54
N ASP A 23 3.07 -1.96 4.15
CA ASP A 23 2.76 -2.25 2.75
C ASP A 23 1.28 -2.57 2.48
N MET A 24 0.99 -2.93 1.22
CA MET A 24 -0.37 -3.28 0.79
C MET A 24 -0.85 -4.62 1.37
N GLN A 25 0.05 -5.54 1.73
CA GLN A 25 -0.32 -6.80 2.39
C GLN A 25 -0.76 -6.57 3.84
N ASP A 26 -0.09 -5.69 4.56
CA ASP A 26 -0.52 -5.24 5.89
C ASP A 26 -1.89 -4.56 5.82
N ALA A 27 -2.06 -3.67 4.82
CA ALA A 27 -3.31 -2.97 4.58
C ALA A 27 -4.47 -3.89 4.21
N GLU A 28 -4.21 -4.99 3.49
CA GLU A 28 -5.21 -6.01 3.15
C GLU A 28 -5.78 -6.64 4.42
N VAL A 29 -4.91 -6.97 5.38
CA VAL A 29 -5.33 -7.52 6.68
C VAL A 29 -6.22 -6.52 7.42
N VAL A 30 -5.84 -5.23 7.48
CA VAL A 30 -6.64 -4.20 8.16
C VAL A 30 -8.01 -3.99 7.49
N CYS A 31 -8.04 -3.80 6.18
CA CYS A 31 -9.27 -3.54 5.46
C CYS A 31 -10.24 -4.73 5.55
N ARG A 32 -9.70 -5.95 5.50
CA ARG A 32 -10.47 -7.18 5.71
C ARG A 32 -10.96 -7.30 7.13
N GLN A 33 -10.11 -7.07 8.12
CA GLN A 33 -10.45 -7.14 9.55
C GLN A 33 -11.57 -6.16 9.92
N LEU A 34 -11.54 -4.95 9.36
CA LEU A 34 -12.57 -3.93 9.57
C LEU A 34 -13.84 -4.14 8.72
N GLY A 35 -13.86 -5.15 7.84
CA GLY A 35 -14.98 -5.40 6.92
C GLY A 35 -15.15 -4.31 5.85
N CYS A 36 -14.11 -3.54 5.60
CA CYS A 36 -14.09 -2.39 4.70
C CYS A 36 -13.75 -2.76 3.24
N GLY A 37 -13.55 -4.04 2.92
CA GLY A 37 -13.18 -4.49 1.57
C GLY A 37 -11.67 -4.61 1.41
N SER A 38 -11.16 -4.26 0.23
CA SER A 38 -9.75 -4.33 -0.13
C SER A 38 -9.08 -2.95 0.01
N PRO A 39 -7.77 -2.89 0.26
CA PRO A 39 -7.02 -1.64 0.36
C PRO A 39 -6.94 -0.99 -1.02
N LEU A 40 -7.17 0.32 -1.08
CA LEU A 40 -7.00 1.13 -2.28
C LEU A 40 -5.61 1.76 -2.32
N THR A 41 -5.12 2.20 -1.15
CA THR A 41 -3.80 2.80 -1.02
C THR A 41 -3.36 2.72 0.44
N THR A 42 -2.06 2.52 0.64
CA THR A 42 -1.37 2.88 1.86
C THR A 42 -0.80 4.28 1.70
N THR A 43 -0.91 5.09 2.74
CA THR A 43 -0.32 6.42 2.73
C THR A 43 0.58 6.56 3.95
N HIS A 44 1.69 7.27 3.79
CA HIS A 44 2.49 7.74 4.91
C HIS A 44 2.03 9.16 5.22
N SER A 45 1.22 9.32 6.26
CA SER A 45 0.83 10.66 6.70
C SER A 45 1.99 11.26 7.52
N PHE A 46 2.68 12.27 6.98
CA PHE A 46 3.61 13.12 7.75
C PHE A 46 2.83 14.14 8.60
N PRO A 47 3.32 14.59 9.78
CA PRO A 47 4.53 14.22 10.51
C PRO A 47 4.25 13.20 11.62
N SER A 48 5.22 12.33 11.92
CA SER A 48 5.22 11.62 13.19
C SER A 48 5.12 12.65 14.32
N SER A 49 4.23 12.41 15.27
CA SER A 49 4.35 13.09 16.55
C SER A 49 5.78 12.84 17.04
N ASN A 50 6.57 13.89 17.27
CA ASN A 50 7.94 13.84 17.81
C ASN A 50 7.96 13.29 19.25
N SER A 51 7.29 12.17 19.48
CA SER A 51 7.05 11.57 20.77
C SER A 51 7.77 10.23 20.75
N ASN A 52 8.81 10.13 21.57
CA ASN A 52 9.44 8.85 21.85
C ASN A 52 8.38 7.98 22.54
N SER A 53 7.79 7.05 21.79
CA SER A 53 6.80 6.12 22.29
C SER A 53 7.21 4.70 21.94
N TYR A 54 6.69 3.74 22.69
CA TYR A 54 6.65 2.37 22.20
C TYR A 54 5.72 2.36 20.98
N MET A 55 6.17 1.72 19.91
CA MET A 55 5.41 1.58 18.68
C MET A 55 5.63 0.20 18.10
N ILE A 56 4.65 -0.25 17.32
CA ILE A 56 4.76 -1.47 16.55
C ILE A 56 5.45 -1.10 15.23
N THR A 57 6.55 -1.79 14.94
CA THR A 57 7.43 -1.51 13.80
C THR A 57 7.66 -2.79 12.99
N GLU A 58 8.07 -2.66 11.73
CA GLU A 58 8.38 -3.82 10.87
C GLU A 58 7.19 -4.80 10.81
N MET A 59 6.00 -4.25 10.57
CA MET A 59 4.85 -5.07 10.20
C MET A 59 5.19 -5.80 8.91
N ASN A 60 4.93 -7.10 8.88
CA ASN A 60 5.24 -7.93 7.72
C ASN A 60 4.19 -9.03 7.57
N CYS A 61 2.95 -8.63 7.31
CA CYS A 61 1.87 -9.56 7.04
C CYS A 61 2.08 -10.26 5.69
N ALA A 62 1.71 -11.54 5.62
CA ALA A 62 1.62 -12.26 4.35
C ALA A 62 0.34 -11.94 3.55
N GLY A 63 -0.62 -11.23 4.16
CA GLY A 63 -1.87 -10.76 3.55
C GLY A 63 -3.07 -11.69 3.73
N TYR A 64 -2.89 -12.87 4.34
CA TYR A 64 -3.98 -13.84 4.62
C TYR A 64 -4.32 -13.95 6.11
N GLU A 65 -3.63 -13.21 6.98
CA GLU A 65 -3.87 -13.17 8.42
C GLU A 65 -5.26 -12.63 8.74
N THR A 66 -5.91 -13.17 9.76
CA THR A 66 -7.27 -12.70 10.12
C THR A 66 -7.22 -11.37 10.86
N TYR A 67 -6.15 -11.14 11.61
CA TYR A 67 -5.96 -9.95 12.43
C TYR A 67 -4.54 -9.41 12.34
N LEU A 68 -4.39 -8.10 12.41
CA LEU A 68 -3.10 -7.42 12.24
C LEU A 68 -2.05 -7.87 13.29
N TRP A 69 -2.46 -8.15 14.52
CA TRP A 69 -1.56 -8.62 15.59
C TRP A 69 -1.11 -10.09 15.45
N GLN A 70 -1.59 -10.82 14.43
CA GLN A 70 -1.08 -12.16 14.09
C GLN A 70 0.12 -12.11 13.14
N CYS A 71 0.33 -10.97 12.49
CA CYS A 71 1.47 -10.79 11.62
C CYS A 71 2.76 -10.74 12.45
N PRO A 72 3.90 -11.16 11.90
CA PRO A 72 5.20 -10.84 12.47
C PRO A 72 5.34 -9.31 12.62
N TYR A 73 5.73 -8.86 13.80
CA TYR A 73 6.03 -7.46 14.08
C TYR A 73 7.10 -7.35 15.15
N ASN A 74 7.83 -6.24 15.13
CA ASN A 74 8.71 -5.83 16.21
C ASN A 74 7.99 -4.82 17.12
N TYR A 75 8.28 -4.90 18.42
CA TYR A 75 7.79 -3.96 19.40
C TYR A 75 8.99 -3.24 20.01
N HIS A 76 9.15 -1.96 19.67
CA HIS A 76 10.39 -1.26 20.00
C HIS A 76 10.15 0.19 20.41
N TYR A 77 11.06 0.70 21.26
CA TYR A 77 10.99 2.05 21.81
C TYR A 77 11.93 2.96 21.02
N HIS A 78 11.44 3.54 19.91
CA HIS A 78 12.19 4.54 19.14
C HIS A 78 11.25 5.49 18.38
N VAL A 79 11.82 6.58 17.87
CA VAL A 79 11.12 7.51 17.00
C VAL A 79 11.00 6.89 15.61
N CYS A 80 9.76 6.70 15.14
CA CYS A 80 9.52 6.35 13.75
C CYS A 80 9.76 7.59 12.86
N HIS A 81 10.81 7.53 12.04
CA HIS A 81 11.10 8.57 11.05
C HIS A 81 10.23 8.48 9.78
N HIS A 82 9.54 7.34 9.59
CA HIS A 82 8.74 7.03 8.40
C HIS A 82 7.26 7.43 8.52
N GLY A 83 6.89 8.16 9.59
CA GLY A 83 5.50 8.55 9.87
C GLY A 83 4.65 7.41 10.44
N ASP A 84 3.39 7.70 10.75
CA ASP A 84 2.44 6.70 11.24
C ASP A 84 1.83 5.94 10.05
N ALA A 85 1.61 4.64 10.21
CA ALA A 85 0.97 3.81 9.18
C ALA A 85 -0.49 4.22 8.98
N SER A 86 -0.91 4.35 7.71
CA SER A 86 -2.30 4.68 7.37
C SER A 86 -2.81 3.89 6.18
N VAL A 87 -4.12 3.69 6.14
CA VAL A 87 -4.79 2.90 5.11
C VAL A 87 -6.05 3.61 4.63
N ILE A 88 -6.34 3.47 3.33
CA ILE A 88 -7.62 3.80 2.72
C ILE A 88 -8.15 2.53 2.06
N CYS A 89 -9.31 2.06 2.52
CA CYS A 89 -9.97 0.86 1.99
C CYS A 89 -11.11 1.23 1.04
N SER A 90 -11.55 0.26 0.24
CA SER A 90 -12.65 0.40 -0.73
C SER A 90 -14.04 0.65 -0.12
N GLY A 91 -14.14 0.64 1.21
CA GLY A 91 -15.28 1.18 1.93
C GLY A 91 -16.58 0.41 1.74
N GLY A 92 -16.60 -0.93 1.75
CA GLY A 92 -17.86 -1.71 1.75
C GLY A 92 -18.75 -1.57 0.50
N ASP A 93 -18.45 -0.64 -0.39
CA ASP A 93 -19.22 -0.36 -1.60
C ASP A 93 -19.11 -1.48 -2.63
N ALA A 94 -18.11 -2.36 -2.54
CA ALA A 94 -18.05 -3.58 -3.35
C ALA A 94 -19.21 -4.58 -3.08
N LYS A 95 -19.76 -4.62 -1.86
CA LYS A 95 -20.91 -5.49 -1.52
C LYS A 95 -22.26 -4.81 -1.75
N ALA A 96 -22.32 -3.48 -1.68
CA ALA A 96 -23.52 -2.71 -2.04
C ALA A 96 -23.71 -2.67 -3.57
N LEU A 97 -22.64 -2.51 -4.34
CA LEU A 97 -22.67 -2.54 -5.81
C LEU A 97 -22.97 -3.94 -6.41
N ALA A 98 -22.72 -5.03 -5.68
CA ALA A 98 -23.04 -6.38 -6.15
C ALA A 98 -24.53 -6.76 -5.99
N ARG A 99 -25.28 -6.08 -5.11
CA ARG A 99 -26.70 -6.38 -4.83
C ARG A 99 -27.69 -5.54 -5.64
N GLN A 100 -27.25 -4.40 -6.17
CA GLN A 100 -28.05 -3.54 -7.04
C GLN A 100 -27.46 -3.68 -8.45
N GLY A 101 -28.03 -4.57 -9.26
CA GLY A 101 -27.67 -4.79 -10.66
C GLY A 101 -27.99 -3.59 -11.56
N ALA A 102 -27.46 -2.42 -11.22
CA ALA A 102 -27.71 -1.14 -11.86
C ALA A 102 -26.55 -0.17 -11.58
N PHE A 103 -25.38 -0.38 -12.21
CA PHE A 103 -24.49 0.71 -12.67
C PHE A 103 -23.23 0.20 -13.40
N VAL A 104 -23.35 -0.75 -14.32
CA VAL A 104 -22.18 -1.31 -15.02
C VAL A 104 -21.61 -0.37 -16.11
N LEU A 105 -22.20 0.81 -16.34
CA LEU A 105 -21.77 1.70 -17.43
C LEU A 105 -21.01 2.96 -16.99
N GLU A 106 -21.21 3.51 -15.78
CA GLU A 106 -20.42 4.67 -15.34
C GLU A 106 -19.24 4.30 -14.42
N ALA A 107 -19.32 3.20 -13.66
CA ALA A 107 -18.19 2.75 -12.84
C ALA A 107 -17.01 2.25 -13.68
N LEU A 108 -17.25 1.74 -14.89
CA LEU A 108 -16.19 1.43 -15.85
C LEU A 108 -15.53 2.69 -16.43
N ALA A 109 -16.24 3.83 -16.50
CA ALA A 109 -15.68 5.08 -16.97
C ALA A 109 -14.72 5.73 -15.96
N THR A 110 -14.91 5.48 -14.66
CA THR A 110 -13.96 5.90 -13.61
C THR A 110 -12.82 4.89 -13.39
N PHE A 111 -13.01 3.61 -13.70
CA PHE A 111 -11.93 2.61 -13.66
C PHE A 111 -10.94 2.77 -14.83
N THR A 112 -11.33 3.45 -15.90
CA THR A 112 -10.43 3.86 -16.99
C THR A 112 -9.60 5.11 -16.68
N LEU A 113 -9.83 5.76 -15.54
CA LEU A 113 -9.00 6.88 -15.07
C LEU A 113 -8.10 6.42 -13.91
N ALA A 114 -7.36 5.32 -14.13
CA ALA A 114 -5.98 5.38 -13.67
C ALA A 114 -5.41 6.70 -14.21
N PRO A 115 -4.60 7.47 -13.46
CA PRO A 115 -3.82 8.53 -14.05
C PRO A 115 -2.79 7.86 -14.97
N SER A 116 -3.23 7.37 -16.13
CA SER A 116 -2.39 7.26 -17.29
C SER A 116 -2.06 8.68 -17.62
N SER A 117 -1.00 9.22 -17.02
CA SER A 117 -0.24 10.22 -17.75
C SER A 117 0.09 9.53 -19.08
N PRO A 118 -0.51 9.94 -20.20
CA PRO A 118 -0.36 9.22 -21.47
C PRO A 118 1.11 9.19 -21.94
N ASP A 119 1.97 9.96 -21.28
CA ASP A 119 3.41 10.05 -21.51
C ASP A 119 4.27 9.37 -20.43
N ALA A 120 3.69 8.60 -19.49
CA ALA A 120 4.50 7.82 -18.56
C ALA A 120 5.05 6.56 -19.24
N THR A 121 6.37 6.43 -19.27
CA THR A 121 7.07 5.26 -19.78
C THR A 121 7.94 4.66 -18.69
N ILE A 122 7.89 3.33 -18.59
CA ILE A 122 8.72 2.56 -17.67
C ILE A 122 9.95 2.02 -18.39
N SER A 123 11.10 2.01 -17.74
CA SER A 123 12.36 1.51 -18.29
C SER A 123 13.20 0.82 -17.23
N LEU A 124 13.93 -0.22 -17.65
CA LEU A 124 14.94 -0.89 -16.81
C LEU A 124 16.33 -0.41 -17.22
N VAL A 125 17.05 0.21 -16.29
CA VAL A 125 18.35 0.82 -16.53
C VAL A 125 19.44 0.03 -15.79
N ASN A 126 20.63 -0.08 -16.40
CA ASN A 126 21.80 -0.77 -15.84
C ASN A 126 21.65 -2.28 -15.55
N GLY A 127 20.75 -2.98 -16.26
CA GLY A 127 20.72 -4.44 -16.24
C GLY A 127 21.55 -5.09 -17.33
N ARG A 128 21.70 -6.41 -17.25
CA ARG A 128 22.46 -7.21 -18.23
C ARG A 128 21.72 -7.36 -19.56
N ASN A 129 20.40 -7.20 -19.56
CA ASN A 129 19.52 -7.31 -20.72
C ASN A 129 18.27 -6.42 -20.53
N ARG A 130 17.38 -6.40 -21.53
CA ARG A 130 16.18 -5.54 -21.55
C ARG A 130 15.11 -5.86 -20.48
N CYS A 131 15.22 -7.01 -19.82
CA CYS A 131 14.28 -7.52 -18.81
C CYS A 131 14.92 -7.56 -17.41
N GLU A 132 16.01 -6.84 -17.19
CA GLU A 132 16.71 -6.70 -15.91
C GLU A 132 17.14 -5.24 -15.74
N GLY A 133 17.16 -4.73 -14.52
CA GLY A 133 17.70 -3.41 -14.20
C GLY A 133 16.95 -2.70 -13.09
N ARG A 134 17.40 -1.48 -12.77
CA ARG A 134 16.68 -0.56 -11.87
C ARG A 134 15.47 0.01 -12.60
N VAL A 135 14.32 0.04 -11.91
CA VAL A 135 13.07 0.60 -12.43
C VAL A 135 13.14 2.13 -12.42
N GLU A 136 12.96 2.73 -13.60
CA GLU A 136 12.82 4.18 -13.78
C GLU A 136 11.50 4.50 -14.47
N ILE A 137 10.84 5.56 -14.01
CA ILE A 137 9.60 6.09 -14.57
C ILE A 137 9.89 7.47 -15.17
N SER A 138 9.56 7.65 -16.44
CA SER A 138 9.69 8.93 -17.15
C SER A 138 8.31 9.47 -17.49
N HIS A 139 8.02 10.71 -17.12
CA HIS A 139 6.77 11.42 -17.42
C HIS A 139 7.04 12.90 -17.77
N SER A 140 6.00 13.68 -18.10
CA SER A 140 6.12 15.11 -18.46
C SER A 140 6.86 15.98 -17.43
N GLY A 141 6.88 15.57 -16.16
CA GLY A 141 7.62 16.24 -15.08
C GLY A 141 9.08 15.79 -14.90
N GLY A 142 9.61 14.93 -15.78
CA GLY A 142 10.99 14.41 -15.69
C GLY A 142 11.06 12.89 -15.44
N ARG A 143 12.27 12.43 -15.12
CA ARG A 143 12.60 11.01 -14.91
C ARG A 143 13.01 10.78 -13.47
N GLY A 144 12.40 9.78 -12.84
CA GLY A 144 12.62 9.43 -11.44
C GLY A 144 12.82 7.93 -11.24
N THR A 145 13.38 7.57 -10.09
CA THR A 145 13.51 6.19 -9.63
C THR A 145 12.36 5.81 -8.72
N VAL A 146 12.01 4.53 -8.69
CA VAL A 146 11.02 3.99 -7.75
C VAL A 146 11.68 3.75 -6.39
N CYS A 147 10.99 4.06 -5.29
CA CYS A 147 11.43 3.74 -3.93
C CYS A 147 11.34 2.23 -3.70
N ASP A 148 12.29 1.65 -2.97
CA ASP A 148 12.30 0.22 -2.62
C ASP A 148 11.47 -0.09 -1.36
N ASP A 149 11.05 0.93 -0.60
CA ASP A 149 10.14 0.77 0.54
C ASP A 149 8.84 0.07 0.11
N GLY A 150 8.63 -1.15 0.62
CA GLY A 150 7.44 -1.96 0.31
C GLY A 150 7.44 -2.59 -1.09
N TRP A 151 8.55 -2.53 -1.83
CA TRP A 151 8.67 -3.15 -3.15
C TRP A 151 8.70 -4.69 -3.07
N ASP A 152 7.72 -5.35 -3.68
CA ASP A 152 7.57 -6.81 -3.64
C ASP A 152 7.61 -7.50 -5.03
N LEU A 153 7.32 -8.81 -5.07
CA LEU A 153 7.23 -9.56 -6.33
C LEU A 153 5.99 -9.22 -7.15
N ASN A 154 4.90 -8.75 -6.52
CA ASN A 154 3.70 -8.31 -7.21
C ASN A 154 4.00 -7.02 -8.00
N ASP A 155 4.75 -6.09 -7.41
CA ASP A 155 5.22 -4.87 -8.09
C ASP A 155 6.12 -5.20 -9.27
N ALA A 156 7.10 -6.08 -9.06
CA ALA A 156 7.99 -6.55 -10.11
C ALA A 156 7.22 -7.23 -11.25
N GLN A 157 6.17 -8.01 -10.94
CA GLN A 157 5.34 -8.66 -11.94
C GLN A 157 4.59 -7.64 -12.82
N VAL A 158 4.13 -6.53 -12.25
CA VAL A 158 3.51 -5.44 -13.03
C VAL A 158 4.51 -4.85 -14.03
N VAL A 159 5.75 -4.60 -13.60
CA VAL A 159 6.82 -4.09 -14.46
C VAL A 159 7.16 -5.06 -15.60
N CYS A 160 7.37 -6.33 -15.27
CA CYS A 160 7.67 -7.37 -16.25
C CYS A 160 6.56 -7.51 -17.31
N ARG A 161 5.30 -7.47 -16.86
CA ARG A 161 4.14 -7.51 -17.75
C ARG A 161 4.07 -6.30 -18.68
N GLN A 162 4.33 -5.08 -18.17
CA GLN A 162 4.32 -3.86 -18.98
C GLN A 162 5.44 -3.83 -20.04
N LEU A 163 6.60 -4.41 -19.72
CA LEU A 163 7.76 -4.46 -20.64
C LEU A 163 7.75 -5.67 -21.58
N GLY A 164 6.77 -6.57 -21.46
CA GLY A 164 6.70 -7.80 -22.25
C GLY A 164 7.85 -8.76 -21.94
N CYS A 165 8.19 -8.87 -20.64
CA CYS A 165 9.25 -9.71 -20.11
C CYS A 165 8.74 -10.93 -19.31
N GLY A 166 7.42 -11.13 -19.23
CA GLY A 166 6.78 -12.25 -18.52
C GLY A 166 5.52 -11.82 -17.82
#